data_AF-A0A959LM74-F1
#
_entry.id   AF-A0A959LM74-F1
#
_cell.length_a   1.000
_cell.length_b   1.000
_cell.length_c   1.000
_cell.angle_alpha   90.00
_cell.angle_beta   90.00
_cell.angle_gamma   90.00
#
_symmetry.space_group_name_H-M   'P 1'
#
loop_
_entity.id
_entity.type
_entity.pdbx_description
1 polymer ?
#
loop_
_entity_poly.entity_id
_entity_poly.type
_entity_poly.pdbx_seq_one_letter_code
_entity_poly.pdbx_strand_id
1 'polypeptide(L)'
;MNNRIYIYGILFIAVMLGGCNNSSNPTGQAPPIKMGDPATIVTETDSQYLVDVVNDLNIVTSRPVTIASTEKDTSPQAPADSSQPTANTDVPAAPVTGAGLEVPFPQVTFFIPGIGTKTYKEPNLETDYGASYELTEGSLVGNKITIQGAEINDVYMRYQTIIVARNNLGTLPLESLRKLTEWKKVKGSNGVYQIEGLEDNKLQGLVVSNRAIRNAISRDARARNWSRNGIQQWLN
;
A
#
# COMPACT_ATOMS: atom_id res chain seq x y z
N MET A 1 17.99 10.69 -92.10
CA MET A 1 17.16 9.84 -91.22
C MET A 1 17.93 9.60 -89.92
N ASN A 2 17.23 9.52 -88.77
CA ASN A 2 17.70 9.16 -87.41
C ASN A 2 17.82 10.24 -86.31
N ASN A 3 17.30 11.46 -86.47
CA ASN A 3 17.21 12.43 -85.34
C ASN A 3 15.84 12.50 -84.65
N ARG A 4 14.83 11.76 -85.11
CA ARG A 4 13.50 11.71 -84.46
C ARG A 4 13.32 10.54 -83.49
N ILE A 5 14.19 9.54 -83.52
CA ILE A 5 14.12 8.36 -82.63
C ILE A 5 14.66 8.69 -81.22
N TYR A 6 15.65 9.58 -81.12
CA TYR A 6 16.25 9.95 -79.82
C TYR A 6 15.33 10.76 -78.91
N ILE A 7 14.40 11.54 -79.47
CA ILE A 7 13.49 12.38 -78.68
C ILE A 7 12.40 11.52 -78.00
N TYR A 8 11.90 10.48 -78.67
CA TYR A 8 10.95 9.55 -78.06
C TYR A 8 11.61 8.60 -77.04
N GLY A 9 12.90 8.29 -77.20
CA GLY A 9 13.67 7.51 -76.22
C GLY A 9 13.86 8.23 -74.89
N ILE A 10 14.13 9.55 -74.92
CA ILE A 10 14.34 10.35 -73.70
C ILE A 10 13.02 10.58 -72.95
N LEU A 11 11.90 10.76 -73.68
CA LEU A 11 10.59 10.95 -73.05
C LEU A 11 10.08 9.67 -72.34
N PHE A 12 10.42 8.48 -72.84
CA PHE A 12 10.00 7.20 -72.26
C PHE A 12 10.78 6.85 -70.97
N ILE A 13 12.05 7.27 -70.88
CA ILE A 13 12.88 7.09 -69.68
C ILE A 13 12.41 8.04 -68.55
N ALA A 14 11.91 9.23 -68.87
CA ALA A 14 11.41 10.17 -67.87
C ALA A 14 10.08 9.72 -67.21
N VAL A 15 9.25 8.94 -67.91
CA VAL A 15 7.98 8.43 -67.38
C VAL A 15 8.16 7.17 -66.51
N MET A 16 9.19 6.36 -66.78
CA MET A 16 9.49 5.16 -65.99
C MET A 16 10.19 5.44 -64.64
N LEU A 17 10.65 6.68 -64.41
CA LEU A 17 11.20 7.12 -63.11
C LEU A 17 10.15 7.78 -62.20
N GLY A 18 8.89 7.92 -62.66
CA GLY A 18 7.78 8.48 -61.86
C GLY A 18 6.97 7.45 -61.05
N GLY A 19 7.38 6.18 -61.04
CA GLY A 19 6.63 5.08 -60.45
C GLY A 19 7.29 4.44 -59.24
N CYS A 20 7.41 5.16 -58.12
CA CYS A 20 7.54 4.59 -56.78
C CYS A 20 7.21 5.67 -55.75
N ASN A 21 5.93 5.96 -55.56
CA ASN A 21 5.47 6.67 -54.36
C ASN A 21 5.42 5.67 -53.19
N ASN A 22 6.58 5.09 -52.86
CA ASN A 22 6.79 4.40 -51.60
C ASN A 22 7.26 5.46 -50.60
N SER A 23 6.30 6.20 -50.05
CA SER A 23 6.50 6.94 -48.80
C SER A 23 6.61 5.92 -47.65
N SER A 24 7.68 5.14 -47.63
CA SER A 24 8.14 4.46 -46.44
C SER A 24 8.78 5.52 -45.55
N ASN A 25 8.02 5.93 -44.53
CA ASN A 25 8.52 6.77 -43.44
C ASN A 25 9.91 6.29 -42.99
N PRO A 26 10.93 7.18 -42.90
CA PRO A 26 12.28 6.82 -42.48
C PRO A 26 12.40 6.65 -40.95
N THR A 27 11.29 6.73 -40.23
CA THR A 27 11.16 6.35 -38.83
C THR A 27 10.19 5.18 -38.79
N GLY A 28 10.55 4.07 -38.14
CA GLY A 28 9.73 2.85 -38.02
C GLY A 28 8.44 3.03 -37.19
N GLN A 29 7.79 4.18 -37.30
CA GLN A 29 6.49 4.48 -36.75
C GLN A 29 5.43 4.16 -37.80
N ALA A 30 4.63 3.15 -37.48
CA ALA A 30 3.37 2.89 -38.17
C ALA A 30 2.54 4.19 -38.24
N PRO A 31 1.81 4.44 -39.35
CA PRO A 31 0.96 5.62 -39.45
C PRO A 31 -0.04 5.65 -38.28
N PRO A 32 -0.47 6.86 -37.85
CA PRO A 32 -1.45 6.99 -36.77
C PRO A 32 -2.72 6.20 -37.09
N ILE A 33 -3.17 5.39 -36.13
CA ILE A 33 -4.45 4.65 -36.22
C ILE A 33 -5.56 5.68 -36.41
N LYS A 34 -6.24 5.63 -37.55
CA LYS A 34 -7.38 6.50 -37.85
C LYS A 34 -8.63 5.87 -37.23
N MET A 35 -9.27 6.59 -36.32
CA MET A 35 -10.54 6.16 -35.73
C MET A 35 -11.58 5.96 -36.84
N GLY A 36 -12.08 4.73 -36.99
CA GLY A 36 -13.11 4.36 -37.97
C GLY A 36 -12.61 3.66 -39.23
N ASP A 37 -11.31 3.39 -39.37
CA ASP A 37 -10.79 2.55 -40.47
C ASP A 37 -10.83 1.05 -40.07
N PRO A 38 -11.72 0.23 -40.67
CA PRO A 38 -11.88 -1.18 -40.32
C PRO A 38 -10.64 -2.03 -40.63
N ALA A 39 -9.71 -1.57 -41.47
CA ALA A 39 -8.44 -2.27 -41.72
C ALA A 39 -7.40 -2.05 -40.61
N THR A 40 -7.64 -1.10 -39.70
CA THR A 40 -6.77 -0.83 -38.53
C THR A 40 -7.34 -1.34 -37.21
N ILE A 41 -8.55 -1.93 -37.23
CA ILE A 41 -9.15 -2.57 -36.07
C ILE A 41 -8.70 -4.03 -36.06
N VAL A 42 -7.85 -4.38 -35.10
CA VAL A 42 -7.55 -5.79 -34.79
C VAL A 42 -8.82 -6.39 -34.19
N THR A 43 -9.60 -7.08 -35.03
CA THR A 43 -10.72 -7.89 -34.56
C THR A 43 -10.18 -9.29 -34.28
N GLU A 44 -9.62 -9.49 -33.09
CA GLU A 44 -9.33 -10.85 -32.62
C GLU A 44 -10.63 -11.64 -32.61
N THR A 45 -10.76 -12.58 -33.55
CA THR A 45 -11.94 -13.45 -33.68
C THR A 45 -11.79 -14.71 -32.80
N ASP A 46 -10.66 -14.84 -32.12
CA ASP A 46 -10.33 -16.01 -31.32
C ASP A 46 -10.80 -15.80 -29.87
N SER A 47 -11.82 -16.56 -29.49
CA SER A 47 -12.49 -16.45 -28.20
C SER A 47 -11.62 -16.82 -27.00
N GLN A 48 -10.44 -17.43 -27.22
CA GLN A 48 -9.47 -17.68 -26.15
C GLN A 48 -8.79 -16.42 -25.61
N TYR A 49 -8.73 -15.34 -26.38
CA TYR A 49 -8.10 -14.08 -25.96
C TYR A 49 -9.11 -13.00 -25.52
N LEU A 50 -10.41 -13.23 -25.78
CA LEU A 50 -11.53 -12.43 -25.30
C LEU A 50 -12.11 -12.96 -23.98
N VAL A 51 -11.27 -13.53 -23.12
CA VAL A 51 -11.70 -13.91 -21.77
C VAL A 51 -11.57 -12.68 -20.88
N ASP A 52 -12.69 -12.28 -20.26
CA ASP A 52 -12.71 -11.22 -19.27
C ASP A 52 -11.82 -11.63 -18.07
N VAL A 53 -10.66 -10.96 -17.93
CA VAL A 53 -9.72 -11.20 -16.82
C VAL A 53 -10.10 -10.37 -15.60
N VAL A 54 -11.22 -9.65 -15.63
CA VAL A 54 -11.79 -9.05 -14.43
C VAL A 54 -12.50 -10.16 -13.66
N ASN A 55 -11.73 -10.82 -12.79
CA ASN A 55 -12.28 -11.67 -11.76
C ASN A 55 -13.12 -10.77 -10.87
N ASP A 56 -14.44 -10.77 -11.06
CA ASP A 56 -15.37 -10.05 -10.20
C ASP A 56 -15.03 -10.40 -8.76
N LEU A 57 -14.53 -9.41 -8.02
CA LEU A 57 -14.33 -9.50 -6.58
C LEU A 57 -15.72 -9.56 -5.95
N ASN A 58 -16.32 -10.75 -5.96
CA ASN A 58 -17.33 -11.10 -4.99
C ASN A 58 -16.67 -10.95 -3.62
N ILE A 59 -16.85 -9.78 -3.02
CA ILE A 59 -16.57 -9.58 -1.61
C ILE A 59 -17.56 -10.48 -0.89
N VAL A 60 -17.10 -11.69 -0.55
CA VAL A 60 -17.77 -12.55 0.41
C VAL A 60 -17.64 -11.86 1.76
N THR A 61 -18.48 -10.86 2.00
CA THR A 61 -18.73 -10.30 3.32
C THR A 61 -19.55 -11.32 4.09
N SER A 62 -18.87 -12.36 4.55
CA SER A 62 -19.29 -13.19 5.67
C SER A 62 -18.15 -14.18 5.91
N ARG A 63 -17.13 -13.71 6.62
CA ARG A 63 -16.26 -14.64 7.31
C ARG A 63 -17.12 -15.31 8.37
N PRO A 64 -17.31 -16.64 8.36
CA PRO A 64 -18.07 -17.30 9.40
C PRO A 64 -17.28 -17.16 10.69
N VAL A 65 -17.80 -16.35 11.62
CA VAL A 65 -17.52 -16.56 13.03
C VAL A 65 -18.01 -17.97 13.30
N THR A 66 -17.10 -18.88 13.62
CA THR A 66 -17.47 -20.18 14.16
C THR A 66 -18.04 -19.90 15.55
N ILE A 67 -19.33 -19.59 15.58
CA ILE A 67 -20.13 -19.66 16.79
C ILE A 67 -20.27 -21.15 17.02
N ALA A 68 -19.62 -21.66 18.07
CA ALA A 68 -19.98 -22.95 18.62
C ALA A 68 -21.45 -22.86 19.04
N SER A 69 -22.36 -23.23 18.13
CA SER A 69 -23.73 -23.57 18.46
C SER A 69 -23.65 -24.90 19.19
N THR A 70 -23.66 -24.84 20.52
CA THR A 70 -23.98 -26.00 21.34
C THR A 70 -25.49 -26.20 21.20
N GLU A 71 -25.89 -26.97 20.19
CA GLU A 71 -27.25 -27.53 20.12
C GLU A 71 -27.48 -28.36 21.37
N LYS A 72 -28.49 -27.93 22.12
CA LYS A 72 -28.92 -28.48 23.38
C LYS A 72 -29.92 -29.59 23.08
N ASP A 73 -29.42 -30.81 22.89
CA ASP A 73 -30.29 -31.98 22.85
C ASP A 73 -30.60 -32.46 24.27
N THR A 74 -31.88 -32.67 24.51
CA THR A 74 -32.49 -32.93 25.82
C THR A 74 -32.77 -34.43 25.98
N SER A 75 -32.25 -35.08 27.02
CA SER A 75 -32.94 -36.05 27.92
C SER A 75 -31.96 -36.69 28.93
N PRO A 76 -32.38 -37.40 30.00
CA PRO A 76 -32.49 -36.79 31.34
C PRO A 76 -31.73 -37.53 32.47
N GLN A 77 -31.31 -36.73 33.46
CA GLN A 77 -31.39 -36.98 34.92
C GLN A 77 -30.71 -38.21 35.55
N ALA A 78 -29.69 -37.94 36.38
CA ALA A 78 -29.62 -38.39 37.78
C ALA A 78 -28.62 -37.52 38.58
N PRO A 79 -28.87 -37.25 39.88
CA PRO A 79 -28.31 -36.11 40.61
C PRO A 79 -27.11 -36.46 41.49
N ALA A 80 -26.17 -35.52 41.68
CA ALA A 80 -25.40 -35.43 42.91
C ALA A 80 -24.85 -34.00 43.10
N ASP A 81 -25.17 -33.44 44.26
CA ASP A 81 -24.69 -32.19 44.83
C ASP A 81 -23.18 -32.01 44.78
N SER A 82 -22.75 -30.80 44.45
CA SER A 82 -21.62 -30.15 45.10
C SER A 82 -21.61 -28.68 44.72
N SER A 83 -22.16 -27.88 45.63
CA SER A 83 -21.95 -26.45 45.76
C SER A 83 -20.50 -26.02 45.49
N GLN A 84 -20.27 -25.23 44.45
CA GLN A 84 -19.14 -24.32 44.43
C GLN A 84 -19.50 -23.06 43.62
N PRO A 85 -19.51 -21.86 44.26
CA PRO A 85 -19.78 -20.62 43.56
C PRO A 85 -18.64 -20.29 42.58
N THR A 86 -19.06 -19.82 41.42
CA THR A 86 -18.33 -19.03 40.41
C THR A 86 -17.11 -18.29 40.94
N ALA A 87 -15.98 -18.52 40.28
CA ALA A 87 -14.93 -17.52 40.10
C ALA A 87 -14.56 -17.52 38.61
N ASN A 88 -15.44 -16.92 37.80
CA ASN A 88 -14.95 -16.21 36.62
C ASN A 88 -13.95 -15.20 37.17
N THR A 89 -12.67 -15.44 36.93
CA THR A 89 -11.64 -14.46 37.24
C THR A 89 -11.85 -13.33 36.25
N ASP A 90 -12.66 -12.35 36.64
CA ASP A 90 -12.56 -10.99 36.13
C ASP A 90 -11.09 -10.63 36.20
N VAL A 91 -10.44 -10.57 35.03
CA VAL A 91 -9.11 -9.96 34.93
C VAL A 91 -9.34 -8.48 35.22
N PRO A 92 -8.83 -7.94 36.34
CA PRO A 92 -8.95 -6.52 36.59
C PRO A 92 -8.06 -5.83 35.58
N ALA A 93 -8.66 -5.29 34.51
CA ALA A 93 -8.02 -4.27 33.70
C ALA A 93 -7.82 -3.07 34.63
N ALA A 94 -6.59 -2.83 35.08
CA ALA A 94 -6.27 -1.65 35.87
C ALA A 94 -6.77 -0.41 35.10
N PRO A 95 -7.60 0.46 35.68
CA PRO A 95 -8.11 1.63 34.98
C PRO A 95 -6.93 2.46 34.48
N VAL A 96 -6.85 2.68 33.17
CA VAL A 96 -5.82 3.51 32.57
C VAL A 96 -6.23 4.97 32.65
N THR A 97 -6.10 5.53 33.84
CA THR A 97 -6.24 6.96 34.06
C THR A 97 -4.84 7.58 34.08
N GLY A 98 -4.49 8.31 33.03
CA GLY A 98 -3.20 8.97 32.93
C GLY A 98 -3.07 9.86 31.70
N ALA A 99 -2.11 10.77 31.72
CA ALA A 99 -1.76 11.55 30.54
C ALA A 99 -1.18 10.63 29.46
N GLY A 100 -1.79 10.60 28.27
CA GLY A 100 -1.38 9.73 27.18
C GLY A 100 -2.37 9.75 26.01
N LEU A 101 -2.12 8.88 25.03
CA LEU A 101 -3.05 8.65 23.93
C LEU A 101 -4.10 7.62 24.37
N GLU A 102 -5.37 8.02 24.36
CA GLU A 102 -6.51 7.12 24.51
C GLU A 102 -7.28 7.04 23.19
N VAL A 103 -7.56 5.81 22.74
CA VAL A 103 -8.29 5.55 21.49
C VAL A 103 -9.43 4.56 21.78
N PRO A 104 -10.67 5.05 21.97
CA PRO A 104 -11.83 4.20 22.20
C PRO A 104 -12.38 3.66 20.87
N PHE A 105 -12.11 2.40 20.53
CA PHE A 105 -12.82 1.71 19.44
C PHE A 105 -14.10 1.03 19.98
N PRO A 106 -15.03 0.59 19.13
CA PRO A 106 -16.34 0.08 19.58
C PRO A 106 -16.25 -1.18 20.47
N GLN A 107 -15.16 -1.94 20.36
CA GLN A 107 -14.97 -3.19 21.09
C GLN A 107 -13.85 -3.12 22.14
N VAL A 108 -12.92 -2.18 21.99
CA VAL A 108 -11.71 -2.10 22.81
C VAL A 108 -11.24 -0.66 22.97
N THR A 109 -10.74 -0.32 24.15
CA THR A 109 -10.07 0.95 24.40
C THR A 109 -8.56 0.72 24.42
N PHE A 110 -7.83 1.41 23.55
CA PHE A 110 -6.37 1.44 23.58
C PHE A 110 -5.86 2.63 24.37
N PHE A 111 -4.83 2.41 25.17
CA PHE A 111 -4.15 3.45 25.90
C PHE A 111 -2.63 3.29 25.81
N ILE A 112 -1.95 4.39 25.49
CA ILE A 112 -0.48 4.47 25.50
C ILE A 112 -0.09 5.64 26.42
N PRO A 113 0.55 5.39 27.56
CA PRO A 113 0.88 6.43 28.52
C PRO A 113 2.02 7.34 28.03
N GLY A 114 2.00 8.60 28.46
CA GLY A 114 3.15 9.51 28.33
C GLY A 114 3.52 9.89 26.90
N ILE A 115 2.57 9.77 25.96
CA ILE A 115 2.74 10.28 24.59
C ILE A 115 1.74 11.40 24.31
N GLY A 116 2.22 12.43 23.62
CA GLY A 116 1.39 13.47 23.01
C GLY A 116 1.27 13.18 21.52
N THR A 117 0.05 13.28 20.99
CA THR A 117 -0.20 13.04 19.57
C THR A 117 -1.07 14.11 18.95
N LYS A 118 -0.90 14.30 17.64
CA LYS A 118 -1.76 15.13 16.80
C LYS A 118 -2.47 14.25 15.78
N THR A 119 -3.74 14.53 15.54
CA THR A 119 -4.47 13.97 14.39
C THR A 119 -4.68 15.03 13.32
N TYR A 120 -4.62 14.63 12.06
CA TYR A 120 -4.86 15.49 10.89
C TYR A 120 -6.30 15.41 10.39
N LYS A 121 -7.00 14.31 10.71
CA LYS A 121 -8.40 14.09 10.39
C LYS A 121 -9.01 13.40 11.61
N GLU A 122 -10.04 14.00 12.19
CA GLU A 122 -10.74 13.39 13.32
C GLU A 122 -11.29 12.02 12.89
N PRO A 123 -10.77 10.92 13.46
CA PRO A 123 -11.25 9.59 13.11
C PRO A 123 -12.64 9.38 13.72
N ASN A 124 -13.53 8.69 13.01
CA ASN A 124 -14.82 8.31 13.57
C ASN A 124 -14.65 7.01 14.36
N LEU A 125 -14.18 7.12 15.59
CA LEU A 125 -13.80 5.98 16.42
C LEU A 125 -14.98 5.06 16.81
N GLU A 126 -16.22 5.48 16.57
CA GLU A 126 -17.42 4.65 16.80
C GLU A 126 -17.73 3.70 15.64
N THR A 127 -17.19 3.95 14.45
CA THR A 127 -17.47 3.16 13.24
C THR A 127 -16.20 2.66 12.53
N ASP A 128 -15.08 3.36 12.72
CA ASP A 128 -13.80 3.02 12.13
C ASP A 128 -13.04 2.01 12.98
N TYR A 129 -12.44 1.03 12.32
CA TYR A 129 -11.55 0.03 12.94
C TYR A 129 -10.07 0.46 12.97
N GLY A 130 -9.81 1.75 12.73
CA GLY A 130 -8.45 2.25 12.65
C GLY A 130 -8.38 3.76 12.81
N ALA A 131 -7.25 4.23 13.34
CA ALA A 131 -6.96 5.64 13.52
C ALA A 131 -5.49 5.90 13.21
N SER A 132 -5.17 7.11 12.78
CA SER A 132 -3.82 7.55 12.43
C SER A 132 -3.45 8.76 13.26
N TYR A 133 -2.31 8.67 13.93
CA TYR A 133 -1.81 9.71 14.82
C TYR A 133 -0.35 10.03 14.48
N GLU A 134 0.01 11.30 14.59
CA GLU A 134 1.39 11.75 14.57
C GLU A 134 1.86 11.94 16.01
N LEU A 135 3.02 11.37 16.34
CA LEU A 135 3.65 11.57 17.64
C LEU A 135 4.27 12.97 17.70
N THR A 136 3.81 13.80 18.65
CA THR A 136 4.35 15.14 18.89
C THR A 136 5.29 15.17 20.09
N GLU A 137 4.99 14.38 21.12
CA GLU A 137 5.74 14.35 22.38
C GLU A 137 5.82 12.94 22.96
N GLY A 138 6.85 12.67 23.75
CA GLY A 138 7.06 11.36 24.39
C GLY A 138 7.83 10.37 23.53
N SER A 139 7.87 9.11 23.98
CA SER A 139 8.56 8.01 23.28
C SER A 139 7.68 6.76 23.24
N LEU A 140 7.67 6.10 22.08
CA LEU A 140 7.07 4.78 21.91
C LEU A 140 8.03 3.64 22.29
N VAL A 141 9.33 3.91 22.28
CA VAL A 141 10.35 2.88 22.53
C VAL A 141 10.30 2.43 23.98
N GLY A 142 10.04 1.14 24.19
CA GLY A 142 9.92 0.55 25.53
C GLY A 142 8.63 0.90 26.27
N ASN A 143 7.71 1.62 25.61
CA ASN A 143 6.41 1.96 26.17
C ASN A 143 5.46 0.74 26.14
N LYS A 144 4.36 0.81 26.89
CA LYS A 144 3.37 -0.26 26.98
C LYS A 144 2.05 0.21 26.39
N ILE A 145 1.40 -0.67 25.65
CA ILE A 145 0.04 -0.51 25.16
C ILE A 145 -0.86 -1.25 26.13
N THR A 146 -1.84 -0.55 26.68
CA THR A 146 -2.91 -1.17 27.45
C THR A 146 -4.16 -1.25 26.59
N ILE A 147 -4.80 -2.41 26.56
CA ILE A 147 -6.03 -2.69 25.81
C ILE A 147 -7.07 -3.18 26.80
N GLN A 148 -8.25 -2.56 26.78
CA GLN A 148 -9.37 -2.85 27.69
C GLN A 148 -10.64 -3.12 26.89
N GLY A 149 -11.62 -3.79 27.48
CA GLY A 149 -12.98 -3.94 26.93
C GLY A 149 -13.32 -5.30 26.33
N ALA A 150 -12.34 -6.08 25.86
CA ALA A 150 -12.56 -7.42 25.32
C ALA A 150 -11.40 -8.38 25.62
N GLU A 151 -11.66 -9.68 25.46
CA GLU A 151 -10.61 -10.71 25.52
C GLU A 151 -9.71 -10.61 24.27
N ILE A 152 -8.42 -10.38 24.50
CA ILE A 152 -7.43 -10.18 23.43
C ILE A 152 -6.63 -11.46 23.22
N ASN A 153 -6.85 -12.12 22.09
CA ASN A 153 -6.12 -13.33 21.72
C ASN A 153 -4.65 -13.03 21.38
N ASP A 154 -4.44 -12.13 20.41
CA ASP A 154 -3.12 -11.79 19.89
C ASP A 154 -3.05 -10.32 19.51
N VAL A 155 -1.90 -9.70 19.77
CA VAL A 155 -1.57 -8.35 19.28
C VAL A 155 -0.38 -8.46 18.34
N TYR A 156 -0.50 -7.86 17.16
CA TYR A 156 0.55 -7.84 16.16
C TYR A 156 0.97 -6.40 15.89
N MET A 157 2.27 -6.18 15.74
CA MET A 157 2.85 -4.89 15.40
C MET A 157 3.81 -5.05 14.22
N ARG A 158 3.84 -4.03 13.36
CA ARG A 158 4.86 -3.84 12.34
C ARG A 158 5.23 -2.37 12.28
N TYR A 159 6.43 -2.09 11.79
CA TYR A 159 6.87 -0.73 11.52
C TYR A 159 7.45 -0.60 10.11
N GLN A 160 7.46 0.63 9.62
CA GLN A 160 8.07 1.01 8.36
C GLN A 160 9.17 2.03 8.62
N THR A 161 10.35 1.82 8.05
CA THR A 161 11.43 2.81 8.04
C THR A 161 11.50 3.47 6.66
N ILE A 162 11.64 4.79 6.64
CA ILE A 162 11.79 5.59 5.42
C ILE A 162 13.07 6.41 5.57
N ILE A 163 13.89 6.44 4.51
CA ILE A 163 15.08 7.29 4.47
C ILE A 163 14.65 8.71 4.13
N VAL A 164 15.08 9.70 4.91
CA VAL A 164 14.78 11.12 4.66
C VAL A 164 16.04 11.82 4.16
N ALA A 165 15.99 12.37 2.95
CA ALA A 165 17.02 13.26 2.45
C ALA A 165 16.81 14.65 3.05
N ARG A 166 17.87 15.27 3.58
CA ARG A 166 17.82 16.63 4.14
C ARG A 166 18.85 17.51 3.44
N ASN A 167 18.42 18.68 3.00
CA ASN A 167 19.28 19.74 2.48
C ASN A 167 18.80 21.11 3.00
N ASN A 168 19.34 22.19 2.44
CA ASN A 168 18.93 23.57 2.74
C ASN A 168 17.50 23.91 2.26
N LEU A 169 16.91 23.12 1.36
CA LEU A 169 15.53 23.28 0.88
C LEU A 169 14.51 22.57 1.79
N GLY A 170 14.97 21.75 2.74
CA GLY A 170 14.14 21.09 3.72
C GLY A 170 14.38 19.58 3.79
N THR A 171 13.32 18.82 4.01
CA THR A 171 13.34 17.37 4.12
C THR A 171 12.47 16.73 3.04
N LEU A 172 13.01 15.70 2.39
CA LEU A 172 12.32 14.89 1.40
C LEU A 172 12.36 13.42 1.87
N PRO A 173 11.23 12.86 2.35
CA PRO A 173 11.15 11.44 2.62
C PRO A 173 11.19 10.67 1.30
N LEU A 174 12.11 9.71 1.22
CA LEU A 174 12.36 8.87 0.07
C LEU A 174 11.45 7.63 0.16
N GLU A 175 10.18 7.80 -0.19
CA GLU A 175 9.17 6.74 -0.18
C GLU A 175 9.55 5.53 -1.04
N SER A 176 10.36 5.76 -2.09
CA SER A 176 10.89 4.71 -2.94
C SER A 176 11.91 3.79 -2.26
N LEU A 177 12.47 4.21 -1.11
CA LEU A 177 13.42 3.45 -0.28
C LEU A 177 12.82 3.08 1.08
N ARG A 178 11.51 2.78 1.12
CA ARG A 178 10.86 2.27 2.32
C ARG A 178 11.17 0.80 2.58
N LYS A 179 11.38 0.46 3.86
CA LYS A 179 11.43 -0.92 4.34
C LYS A 179 10.26 -1.14 5.29
N LEU A 180 9.37 -2.07 4.93
CA LEU A 180 8.29 -2.52 5.79
C LEU A 180 8.71 -3.84 6.45
N THR A 181 8.48 -3.95 7.75
CA THR A 181 8.68 -5.20 8.49
C THR A 181 7.43 -6.09 8.41
N GLU A 182 7.64 -7.39 8.61
CA GLU A 182 6.54 -8.33 8.78
C GLU A 182 5.79 -8.07 10.09
N TRP A 183 4.54 -8.53 10.15
CA TRP A 183 3.76 -8.54 11.38
C TRP A 183 4.42 -9.45 12.41
N LYS A 184 4.79 -8.88 13.56
CA LYS A 184 5.33 -9.63 14.69
C LYS A 184 4.35 -9.60 15.84
N LYS A 185 4.13 -10.76 16.46
CA LYS A 185 3.34 -10.86 17.68
C LYS A 185 4.04 -10.09 18.80
N VAL A 186 3.32 -9.20 19.45
CA VAL A 186 3.80 -8.39 20.56
C VAL A 186 3.70 -9.22 21.84
N LYS A 187 4.77 -9.20 22.64
CA LYS A 187 4.76 -9.88 23.94
C LYS A 187 3.92 -9.08 24.94
N GLY A 188 2.97 -9.76 25.57
CA GLY A 188 2.07 -9.17 26.53
C GLY A 188 1.01 -10.16 26.98
N SER A 189 0.35 -9.84 28.08
CA SER A 189 -0.75 -10.61 28.67
C SER A 189 -1.64 -9.68 29.50
N ASN A 190 -2.87 -10.09 29.75
CA ASN A 190 -3.84 -9.32 30.58
C ASN A 190 -4.03 -7.88 30.09
N GLY A 191 -4.11 -7.69 28.76
CA GLY A 191 -4.34 -6.38 28.16
C GLY A 191 -3.11 -5.47 28.14
N VAL A 192 -1.94 -5.87 28.63
CA VAL A 192 -0.72 -5.03 28.61
C VAL A 192 0.33 -5.64 27.68
N TYR A 193 0.74 -4.87 26.67
CA TYR A 193 1.66 -5.29 25.61
C TYR A 193 2.84 -4.33 25.50
N GLN A 194 4.06 -4.85 25.43
CA GLN A 194 5.27 -4.02 25.37
C GLN A 194 5.65 -3.68 23.93
N ILE A 195 5.86 -2.40 23.63
CA ILE A 195 6.35 -1.95 22.32
C ILE A 195 7.85 -2.27 22.22
N GLU A 196 8.19 -3.24 21.38
CA GLU A 196 9.56 -3.69 21.10
C GLU A 196 9.91 -3.57 19.61
N GLY A 197 11.20 -3.46 19.29
CA GLY A 197 11.70 -3.44 17.91
C GLY A 197 11.79 -2.04 17.28
N LEU A 198 11.44 -1.00 18.04
CA LEU A 198 11.63 0.40 17.67
C LEU A 198 12.95 0.99 18.21
N GLU A 199 13.75 0.20 18.93
CA GLU A 199 15.08 0.63 19.40
C GLU A 199 16.06 0.79 18.23
N ASP A 200 16.94 1.81 18.27
CA ASP A 200 17.90 2.14 17.20
C ASP A 200 18.74 0.94 16.71
N ASN A 201 19.08 0.02 17.61
CA ASN A 201 19.84 -1.19 17.30
C ASN A 201 19.01 -2.36 16.75
N LYS A 202 17.68 -2.29 16.83
CA LYS A 202 16.74 -3.31 16.34
C LYS A 202 15.96 -2.85 15.10
N LEU A 203 16.05 -1.56 14.73
CA LEU A 203 15.44 -1.01 13.53
C LEU A 203 16.06 -1.63 12.27
N GLN A 204 15.20 -2.23 11.45
CA GLN A 204 15.59 -2.81 10.17
C GLN A 204 15.52 -1.74 9.08
N GLY A 205 16.69 -1.15 8.76
CA GLY A 205 16.84 -0.22 7.64
C GLY A 205 17.27 -0.88 6.34
N LEU A 206 17.04 -0.19 5.22
CA LEU A 206 17.66 -0.53 3.93
C LEU A 206 19.09 0.01 3.90
N VAL A 207 20.07 -0.87 3.65
CA VAL A 207 21.43 -0.45 3.30
C VAL A 207 21.41 0.01 1.85
N VAL A 208 21.65 1.30 1.61
CA VAL A 208 21.55 1.92 0.29
C VAL A 208 22.87 2.56 -0.12
N SER A 209 23.17 2.49 -1.41
CA SER A 209 24.33 3.20 -1.99
C SER A 209 23.98 4.64 -2.34
N ASN A 210 24.98 5.52 -2.46
CA ASN A 210 24.77 6.91 -2.87
C ASN A 210 24.04 7.02 -4.22
N ARG A 211 24.34 6.13 -5.18
CA ARG A 211 23.62 6.05 -6.45
C ARG A 211 22.13 5.73 -6.26
N ALA A 212 21.79 4.81 -5.37
CA ALA A 212 20.41 4.48 -5.07
C ALA A 212 19.65 5.67 -4.45
N ILE A 213 20.32 6.43 -3.56
CA ILE A 213 19.76 7.65 -2.96
C ILE A 213 19.47 8.72 -4.03
N ARG A 214 20.42 9.02 -4.93
CA ARG A 214 20.22 10.04 -6.00
C ARG A 214 19.09 9.65 -6.95
N ASN A 215 18.99 8.35 -7.27
CA ASN A 215 17.89 7.82 -8.08
C ASN A 215 16.54 7.93 -7.36
N ALA A 216 16.51 7.64 -6.06
CA ALA A 216 15.32 7.77 -5.21
C ALA A 216 14.85 9.22 -5.12
N ILE A 217 15.76 10.17 -4.87
CA ILE A 217 15.48 11.61 -4.87
C ILE A 217 14.83 12.02 -6.20
N SER A 218 15.41 11.60 -7.33
CA SER A 218 14.87 11.94 -8.65
C SER A 218 13.47 11.34 -8.88
N ARG A 219 13.22 10.12 -8.42
CA ARG A 219 11.93 9.42 -8.57
C ARG A 219 10.86 10.07 -7.69
N ASP A 220 11.16 10.29 -6.41
CA ASP A 220 10.19 10.82 -5.45
C ASP A 220 9.90 12.31 -5.68
N ALA A 221 10.90 13.08 -6.14
CA ALA A 221 10.67 14.46 -6.58
C ALA A 221 9.79 14.54 -7.84
N ARG A 222 9.95 13.61 -8.79
CA ARG A 222 9.05 13.52 -9.96
C ARG A 222 7.64 13.10 -9.57
N ALA A 223 7.49 12.16 -8.63
CA ALA A 223 6.19 11.76 -8.10
C ALA A 223 5.45 12.92 -7.43
N ARG A 224 6.20 13.90 -6.87
CA ARG A 224 5.67 15.15 -6.33
C ARG A 224 5.53 16.28 -7.37
N ASN A 225 5.69 15.97 -8.66
CA ASN A 225 5.59 16.92 -9.78
C ASN A 225 6.54 18.13 -9.68
N TRP A 226 7.75 17.95 -9.13
CA TRP A 226 8.73 19.04 -9.06
C TRP A 226 9.34 19.36 -10.42
N SER A 227 9.74 20.63 -10.60
CA SER A 227 10.42 21.08 -11.82
C SER A 227 11.80 20.45 -11.96
N ARG A 228 12.31 20.34 -13.19
CA ARG A 228 13.66 19.80 -13.46
C ARG A 228 14.75 20.55 -12.70
N ASN A 229 14.62 21.88 -12.57
CA ASN A 229 15.53 22.71 -11.81
C ASN A 229 15.45 22.41 -10.30
N GLY A 230 14.24 22.22 -9.77
CA GLY A 230 14.05 21.81 -8.37
C GLY A 230 14.69 20.45 -8.09
N ILE A 231 14.54 19.48 -8.99
CA ILE A 231 15.21 18.17 -8.86
C ILE A 231 16.74 18.32 -8.84
N GLN A 232 17.30 19.16 -9.73
CA GLN A 232 18.75 19.37 -9.79
C GLN A 232 19.29 20.01 -8.50
N GLN A 233 18.56 20.96 -7.92
CA GLN A 233 18.95 21.58 -6.64
C GLN A 233 18.94 20.58 -5.48
N TRP A 234 18.14 19.51 -5.54
CA TRP A 234 18.16 18.43 -4.55
C TRP A 234 19.28 17.40 -4.77
N LEU A 235 19.90 17.37 -5.95
CA LEU A 235 20.97 16.43 -6.31
C LEU A 235 22.39 17.00 -6.15
N ASN A 236 22.49 18.31 -5.94
CA ASN A 236 23.72 19.07 -5.71
C ASN A 236 23.94 19.30 -4.22
#